data_AF-A0A848UTM0-F1
#
_entry.id   AF-A0A848UTM0-F1
#
_cell.length_a   1.000
_cell.length_b   1.000
_cell.length_c   1.000
_cell.angle_alpha   90.00
_cell.angle_beta   90.00
_cell.angle_gamma   90.00
#
_symmetry.space_group_name_H-M   'P 1'
#
loop_
_entity.id
_entity.type
_entity.pdbx_description
1 polymer ?
#
loop_
_entity_poly.entity_id
_entity_poly.type
_entity_poly.pdbx_seq_one_letter_code
_entity_poly.pdbx_strand_id
1 'polypeptide(L)'
;MQFIAYILIYPLLWIISILPFKLLYAFSDFLYLFIYKIFGYRTGTVKSNLRLVFPDKTEKEISDITSKFYHHLCDMIVEAIKSLTISDEQLKKRYKFSNVELINELEEKQRSIILMCAHY
;
A
#
# COMPACT_ATOMS: atom_id res chain seq x y z
N MET A 1 0.42 -11.22 -26.77
CA MET A 1 1.03 -10.10 -26.01
C MET A 1 0.89 -10.27 -24.50
N GLN A 2 -0.31 -10.49 -23.95
CA GLN A 2 -0.50 -10.65 -22.50
C GLN A 2 0.22 -11.89 -21.91
N PHE A 3 0.25 -13.02 -22.63
CA PHE A 3 0.93 -14.24 -22.16
C PHE A 3 2.45 -14.09 -22.00
N ILE A 4 3.11 -13.41 -22.96
CA ILE A 4 4.56 -13.16 -22.89
C ILE A 4 4.87 -12.21 -21.72
N ALA A 5 4.09 -11.14 -21.57
CA ALA A 5 4.25 -10.22 -20.43
C ALA A 5 4.06 -10.95 -19.10
N TYR A 6 3.07 -11.84 -19.00
CA TYR A 6 2.86 -12.67 -17.81
C TYR A 6 4.08 -13.55 -17.50
N ILE A 7 4.59 -14.29 -18.48
CA ILE A 7 5.76 -15.17 -18.31
C ILE A 7 6.99 -14.39 -17.83
N LEU A 8 7.16 -13.14 -18.28
CA LEU A 8 8.32 -12.33 -17.89
C LEU A 8 8.13 -11.64 -16.53
N ILE A 9 6.95 -11.08 -16.26
CA ILE A 9 6.68 -10.28 -15.06
C ILE A 9 6.45 -11.18 -13.85
N TYR A 10 5.73 -12.30 -14.00
CA TYR A 10 5.35 -13.13 -12.85
C TYR A 10 6.56 -13.70 -12.09
N PRO A 11 7.61 -14.27 -12.72
CA PRO A 11 8.78 -14.74 -12.01
C PRO A 11 9.51 -13.62 -11.26
N LEU A 12 9.56 -12.41 -11.84
CA LEU A 12 10.15 -11.25 -11.18
C LEU A 12 9.37 -10.86 -9.92
N LEU A 13 8.04 -10.76 -10.02
CA LEU A 13 7.18 -10.47 -8.86
C LEU A 13 7.28 -11.57 -7.80
N TRP A 14 7.37 -12.83 -8.21
CA TRP A 14 7.53 -13.95 -7.30
C TRP A 14 8.86 -13.87 -6.53
N ILE A 15 9.98 -13.58 -7.21
CA ILE A 15 11.30 -13.40 -6.57
C ILE A 15 11.26 -12.23 -5.56
N ILE A 16 10.61 -11.13 -5.91
CA ILE A 16 10.45 -10.00 -4.97
C ILE A 16 9.60 -10.43 -3.77
N SER A 17 8.52 -11.18 -4.01
CA SER A 17 7.59 -11.60 -2.97
C SER A 17 8.25 -12.50 -1.91
N ILE A 18 9.21 -13.35 -2.26
CA ILE A 18 9.86 -14.25 -1.28
C ILE A 18 10.82 -13.51 -0.35
N LEU A 19 11.21 -12.26 -0.66
CA LEU A 19 12.14 -11.49 0.16
C LEU A 19 11.61 -11.31 1.60
N PRO A 20 12.51 -11.32 2.60
CA PRO A 20 12.14 -10.92 3.95
C PRO A 20 11.75 -9.43 3.97
N PHE A 21 10.83 -9.06 4.85
CA PHE A 21 10.26 -7.71 4.91
C PHE A 21 11.30 -6.57 4.94
N LYS A 22 12.43 -6.75 5.63
CA LYS A 22 13.49 -5.72 5.66
C LYS A 22 14.05 -5.41 4.27
N LEU A 23 14.29 -6.44 3.45
CA LEU A 23 14.75 -6.26 2.07
C LEU A 23 13.63 -5.75 1.17
N LEU A 24 12.40 -6.18 1.44
CA LEU A 24 11.22 -5.68 0.72
C LEU A 24 11.02 -4.17 0.90
N TYR A 25 11.14 -3.66 2.13
CA TYR A 25 11.05 -2.21 2.39
C TYR A 25 12.27 -1.45 1.87
N ALA A 26 13.47 -2.05 1.89
CA ALA A 26 14.62 -1.43 1.21
C ALA A 26 14.39 -1.32 -0.32
N PHE A 27 13.73 -2.30 -0.92
CA PHE A 27 13.30 -2.22 -2.32
C PHE A 27 12.20 -1.17 -2.53
N SER A 28 11.27 -1.00 -1.57
CA SER A 28 10.29 0.10 -1.58
C SER A 28 10.97 1.48 -1.57
N ASP A 29 11.98 1.69 -0.73
CA ASP A 29 12.73 2.95 -0.69
C ASP A 29 13.44 3.23 -2.02
N PHE A 30 13.96 2.18 -2.67
CA PHE A 30 14.51 2.29 -4.02
C PHE A 30 13.43 2.69 -5.03
N LEU A 31 12.26 2.04 -5.03
CA LEU A 31 11.13 2.41 -5.90
C LEU A 31 10.67 3.85 -5.68
N TYR A 32 10.61 4.29 -4.43
CA TYR A 32 10.26 5.67 -4.06
C TYR A 32 11.18 6.68 -4.74
N LEU A 33 12.49 6.43 -4.78
CA LEU A 33 13.44 7.31 -5.47
C LEU A 33 13.09 7.44 -6.96
N PHE A 34 12.79 6.34 -7.65
CA PHE A 34 12.44 6.39 -9.07
C PHE A 34 11.08 7.06 -9.29
N ILE A 35 10.04 6.58 -8.61
CA ILE A 35 8.66 7.04 -8.83
C ILE A 35 8.51 8.52 -8.49
N TYR A 36 9.06 8.95 -7.35
CA TYR A 36 8.84 10.31 -6.85
C TYR A 36 9.99 11.26 -7.14
N LYS A 37 11.24 10.88 -6.86
CA LYS A 37 12.38 11.82 -6.98
C LYS A 37 12.88 11.98 -8.40
N ILE A 38 12.91 10.90 -9.19
CA ILE A 38 13.45 10.91 -10.55
C ILE A 38 12.35 11.25 -11.56
N PHE A 39 11.25 10.50 -11.58
CA PHE A 39 10.19 10.67 -12.58
C PHE A 39 9.08 11.65 -12.15
N GLY A 40 8.89 11.88 -10.85
CA GLY A 40 7.84 12.77 -10.35
C GLY A 40 6.43 12.34 -10.74
N TYR A 41 6.14 11.03 -10.68
CA TYR A 41 4.90 10.43 -11.16
C TYR A 41 3.64 11.06 -10.56
N ARG A 42 2.93 11.90 -11.33
CA ARG A 42 1.65 12.55 -10.94
C ARG A 42 1.72 13.45 -9.69
N THR A 43 2.88 13.99 -9.36
CA THR A 43 3.06 14.85 -8.18
C THR A 43 2.11 16.06 -8.17
N GLY A 44 1.78 16.62 -9.34
CA GLY A 44 0.82 17.72 -9.46
C GLY A 44 -0.58 17.36 -8.95
N THR A 45 -1.10 16.20 -9.33
CA THR A 45 -2.41 15.71 -8.89
C THR A 45 -2.43 15.43 -7.38
N VAL A 46 -1.35 14.83 -6.86
CA VAL A 46 -1.25 14.55 -5.42
C VAL A 46 -1.28 15.86 -4.63
N LYS A 47 -0.46 16.84 -5.03
CA LYS A 47 -0.44 18.15 -4.37
C LYS A 47 -1.76 18.90 -4.49
N SER A 48 -2.43 18.88 -5.64
CA SER A 48 -3.74 19.53 -5.79
C SER A 48 -4.79 18.92 -4.86
N ASN A 49 -4.81 17.60 -4.75
CA ASN A 49 -5.74 16.90 -3.85
C ASN A 49 -5.43 17.19 -2.38
N LEU A 50 -4.15 17.21 -2.00
CA LEU A 50 -3.74 17.55 -0.64
C LEU A 50 -4.11 18.98 -0.26
N ARG A 51 -3.97 19.96 -1.16
CA ARG A 51 -4.41 21.35 -0.91
C ARG A 51 -5.93 21.45 -0.78
N LEU A 52 -6.68 20.64 -1.53
CA LEU A 52 -8.14 20.59 -1.43
C LEU A 52 -8.61 20.03 -0.08
N VAL A 53 -7.95 18.97 0.41
CA VAL A 53 -8.32 18.30 1.66
C VAL A 53 -7.75 19.00 2.90
N PHE A 54 -6.60 19.67 2.76
CA PHE A 54 -5.91 20.38 3.83
C PHE A 54 -5.67 21.86 3.48
N PRO A 55 -6.73 22.68 3.38
CA PRO A 55 -6.62 24.08 2.95
C PRO A 55 -5.77 24.94 3.88
N ASP A 56 -5.71 24.59 5.17
CA ASP A 56 -4.99 25.37 6.19
C ASP A 56 -3.49 25.01 6.32
N LYS A 57 -3.01 24.02 5.55
CA LYS A 57 -1.61 23.59 5.62
C LYS A 57 -0.71 24.43 4.74
N THR A 58 0.48 24.71 5.25
CA THR A 58 1.53 25.39 4.48
C THR A 58 2.06 24.53 3.34
N GLU A 59 2.62 25.15 2.30
CA GLU A 59 3.23 24.42 1.17
C GLU A 59 4.34 23.45 1.59
N LYS A 60 5.05 23.76 2.68
CA LYS A 60 6.05 22.87 3.26
C LYS A 60 5.40 21.60 3.80
N GLU A 61 4.35 21.73 4.60
CA GLU A 61 3.59 20.57 5.12
C GLU A 61 2.96 19.75 3.99
N ILE A 62 2.40 20.40 2.97
CA ILE A 62 1.86 19.70 1.80
C ILE A 62 2.97 18.90 1.10
N SER A 63 4.16 19.47 0.94
CA SER A 63 5.30 18.77 0.35
C SER A 63 5.78 17.59 1.20
N ASP A 64 5.80 17.74 2.53
CA ASP A 64 6.19 16.67 3.45
C ASP A 64 5.18 15.52 3.42
N ILE A 65 3.88 15.82 3.41
CA ILE A 65 2.81 14.82 3.26
C ILE A 65 2.90 14.15 1.89
N THR A 66 3.16 14.92 0.82
CA THR A 66 3.34 14.35 -0.53
C THR A 66 4.46 13.33 -0.54
N SER A 67 5.61 13.64 0.07
CA SER A 67 6.73 12.71 0.16
C SER A 67 6.37 11.44 0.95
N LYS A 68 5.68 11.58 2.08
CA LYS A 68 5.19 10.44 2.88
C LYS A 68 4.18 9.58 2.11
N PHE A 69 3.29 10.21 1.34
CA PHE A 69 2.36 9.52 0.47
C PHE A 69 3.10 8.64 -0.55
N TYR A 70 4.15 9.15 -1.20
CA TYR A 70 4.89 8.33 -2.17
C TYR A 70 5.67 7.18 -1.54
N HIS A 71 6.23 7.36 -0.34
CA HIS A 71 6.82 6.25 0.40
C HIS A 71 5.75 5.19 0.71
N HIS A 72 4.61 5.61 1.25
CA HIS A 72 3.51 4.70 1.58
C HIS A 72 2.97 3.97 0.33
N LEU A 73 2.84 4.66 -0.80
CA LEU A 73 2.44 4.06 -2.06
C LEU A 73 3.40 2.96 -2.51
N CYS A 74 4.72 3.19 -2.37
CA CYS A 74 5.72 2.18 -2.71
C CYS A 74 5.64 0.99 -1.74
N ASP A 75 5.43 1.24 -0.45
CA ASP A 75 5.24 0.19 0.56
C ASP A 75 4.03 -0.67 0.21
N MET A 76 2.88 -0.05 -0.09
CA MET A 76 1.67 -0.75 -0.51
C MET A 76 1.88 -1.61 -1.75
N ILE A 77 2.63 -1.12 -2.75
CA ILE A 77 2.93 -1.89 -3.96
C ILE A 77 3.74 -3.14 -3.61
N VAL A 78 4.80 -3.01 -2.83
CA VAL A 78 5.64 -4.18 -2.48
C VAL A 78 4.92 -5.12 -1.52
N GLU A 79 4.06 -4.62 -0.64
CA GLU A 79 3.20 -5.41 0.24
C GLU A 79 2.14 -6.19 -0.54
N ALA A 80 1.54 -5.58 -1.57
CA ALA A 80 0.66 -6.28 -2.49
C ALA A 80 1.40 -7.41 -3.23
N ILE A 81 2.65 -7.19 -3.65
CA ILE A 81 3.49 -8.26 -4.22
C ILE A 81 3.79 -9.34 -3.17
N LYS A 82 4.06 -8.97 -1.92
CA LYS A 82 4.32 -9.91 -0.82
C LYS A 82 3.16 -10.86 -0.55
N SER A 83 1.92 -10.44 -0.83
CA SER A 83 0.73 -11.28 -0.69
C SER A 83 0.78 -12.58 -1.48
N LEU A 84 1.60 -12.66 -2.54
CA LEU A 84 1.78 -13.86 -3.35
C LEU A 84 2.40 -15.05 -2.59
N THR A 85 3.20 -14.78 -1.55
CA THR A 85 3.98 -15.82 -0.85
C THR A 85 3.98 -15.71 0.67
N ILE A 86 3.35 -14.68 1.24
CA ILE A 86 3.21 -14.56 2.70
C ILE A 86 2.33 -15.71 3.24
N SER A 87 2.74 -16.32 4.36
CA SER A 87 1.91 -17.31 5.03
C SER A 87 0.83 -16.65 5.90
N ASP A 88 -0.27 -17.38 6.13
CA ASP A 88 -1.35 -16.95 7.03
C ASP A 88 -0.83 -16.64 8.45
N GLU A 89 0.08 -17.45 8.96
CA GLU A 89 0.71 -17.21 10.28
C GLU A 89 1.50 -15.89 10.31
N GLN A 90 2.30 -15.61 9.27
CA GLN A 90 3.05 -14.36 9.17
C GLN A 90 2.11 -13.16 9.04
N LEU A 91 1.03 -13.30 8.26
CA LEU A 91 0.02 -12.27 8.10
C LEU A 91 -0.67 -11.96 9.44
N LYS A 92 -1.15 -12.98 10.17
CA LYS A 92 -1.79 -12.84 11.49
C LYS A 92 -0.87 -12.31 12.58
N LYS A 93 0.45 -12.52 12.45
CA LYS A 93 1.45 -11.93 13.37
C LYS A 93 1.60 -10.43 13.15
N ARG A 94 1.49 -9.96 11.90
CA ARG A 94 1.69 -8.56 11.51
C ARG A 94 0.42 -7.73 11.58
N TYR A 95 -0.70 -8.31 11.16
CA TYR A 95 -1.97 -7.62 11.05
C TYR A 95 -2.83 -7.94 12.27
N LYS A 96 -3.13 -6.91 13.06
CA LYS A 96 -4.05 -6.98 14.20
C LYS A 96 -5.22 -6.06 13.89
N PHE A 97 -6.40 -6.65 13.88
CA PHE A 97 -7.64 -5.92 13.70
C PHE A 97 -8.05 -5.31 15.04
N SER A 98 -8.47 -4.05 15.02
CA SER A 98 -9.17 -3.43 16.14
C SER A 98 -10.67 -3.65 15.98
N ASN A 99 -11.39 -3.70 17.11
CA ASN A 99 -12.85 -3.75 17.16
C ASN A 99 -13.47 -4.94 16.39
N VAL A 100 -12.81 -6.11 16.40
CA VAL A 100 -13.36 -7.35 15.80
C VAL A 100 -14.60 -7.80 16.55
N GLU A 101 -14.68 -7.46 17.84
CA GLU A 101 -15.78 -7.79 18.73
C GLU A 101 -17.11 -7.25 18.18
N LEU A 102 -17.11 -6.07 17.54
CA LEU A 102 -18.29 -5.50 16.91
C LEU A 102 -18.83 -6.38 15.77
N ILE A 103 -17.92 -6.97 14.98
CA ILE A 103 -18.28 -7.87 13.88
C ILE A 103 -18.86 -9.16 14.45
N ASN A 104 -18.23 -9.71 15.49
CA ASN A 104 -18.70 -10.93 16.16
C ASN A 104 -20.09 -10.74 16.78
N GLU A 105 -20.35 -9.61 17.45
CA GLU A 105 -21.67 -9.29 18.03
C GLU A 105 -22.77 -9.18 16.98
N LEU A 106 -22.46 -8.65 15.79
CA LEU A 106 -23.42 -8.56 14.69
C LEU A 106 -23.72 -9.94 14.09
N GLU A 107 -22.70 -10.80 14.00
CA GLU A 107 -22.82 -12.20 13.58
C GLU A 107 -23.69 -13.00 14.54
N GLU A 108 -23.46 -12.88 15.86
CA GLU A 108 -24.28 -13.53 16.91
C GLU A 108 -25.76 -13.13 16.82
N LYS A 109 -26.04 -11.89 16.41
CA LYS A 109 -27.39 -11.37 16.19
C LYS A 109 -27.98 -11.74 14.82
N GLN A 110 -27.30 -12.58 14.05
CA GLN A 110 -27.65 -12.97 12.67
C GLN A 110 -27.94 -11.78 11.76
N ARG A 111 -27.18 -10.69 11.92
CA ARG A 111 -27.30 -9.51 11.06
C ARG A 111 -26.34 -9.61 9.88
N SER A 112 -26.79 -9.18 8.71
CA SER A 112 -25.91 -9.01 7.55
C SER A 112 -24.95 -7.83 7.79
N ILE A 113 -23.71 -7.98 7.32
CA ILE A 113 -22.64 -6.99 7.46
C ILE A 113 -22.19 -6.53 6.08
N ILE A 114 -22.07 -5.22 5.89
CA ILE A 114 -21.43 -4.61 4.72
C ILE A 114 -20.17 -3.90 5.21
N LEU A 115 -19.00 -4.36 4.75
CA LEU A 115 -17.71 -3.73 5.04
C LEU A 115 -17.39 -2.71 3.95
N MET A 116 -17.24 -1.44 4.34
CA MET A 116 -16.83 -0.37 3.43
C MET A 116 -15.35 -0.08 3.60
N CYS A 117 -14.54 -0.38 2.58
CA CYS A 117 -13.11 -0.13 2.57
C CYS A 117 -12.77 1.06 1.67
N ALA A 118 -11.94 1.97 2.15
CA ALA A 118 -11.38 3.04 1.32
C ALA A 118 -10.18 2.53 0.52
N HIS A 119 -9.92 3.14 -0.64
CA HIS A 119 -8.62 3.03 -1.30
C HIS A 119 -7.64 3.95 -0.56
N TYR A 120 -7.13 3.44 0.56
CA TYR A 120 -6.16 4.10 1.41
C TYR A 120 -4.75 3.78 0.92
#